data_AF-A0AA97G8P8-F1
#
_entry.id   AF-A0AA97G8P8-F1
#
_cell.length_a   1.000
_cell.length_b   1.000
_cell.length_c   1.000
_cell.angle_alpha   90.00
_cell.angle_beta   90.00
_cell.angle_gamma   90.00
#
_symmetry.space_group_name_H-M   'P 1'
#
loop_
_entity.id
_entity.type
_entity.pdbx_description
1 polymer ?
#
loop_
_entity_poly.entity_id
_entity_poly.type
_entity_poly.pdbx_seq_one_letter_code
_entity_poly.pdbx_strand_id
1 'polypeptide(L)'
;MTRITPVSHSTPKSLSVSLPHSAIATTGSDLLKDAKDAKIVASKKIRFYPENKQAYHDALMLYRRSYNLAVERFRNDDYKDASGKFINMRPAIKAQVEQEQKESGRAYNSIVSDNGTLAAATTFKAVCEHNKKLKGAKEGFAEISFKSRKGSRHSFSIDRLPKGLNPCVQALGKIHLTEDVPAEAIGKSCVITYDKGRWFIQVQQHIELNPEIQGKVRCVGVDPGVRTFATCYSEKEALIAGNNVAKTKLFPLMKQVDSLISQKQKILNTQKGVKFPDMPQWARDRIIHFNREIDRLKCKKDDIVLDLHNRLAFELVSNYDVVFLPTFETRGMVTRKDKKVRTIRRNTCRQMLDLNHYQFKKRLKWYAKKYGKHVVDCNEAYTSKTQSWSGTIDEKLGSSKVIKGEGFTVDRDINGARNVFLKCLTR
;
A
#
# COMPACT_ATOMS: atom_id res chain seq x y z
N MET A 1 5.99 -14.90 14.59
CA MET A 1 4.59 -15.18 14.95
C MET A 1 4.62 -16.28 15.99
N THR A 2 3.63 -16.35 16.88
CA THR A 2 3.56 -17.38 17.91
C THR A 2 2.28 -18.17 17.71
N ARG A 3 2.40 -19.49 17.57
CA ARG A 3 1.29 -20.42 17.37
C ARG A 3 0.96 -21.09 18.71
N ILE A 4 -0.32 -21.18 19.03
CA ILE A 4 -0.84 -21.80 20.25
C ILE A 4 -1.84 -22.87 19.82
N THR A 5 -1.58 -24.12 20.17
CA THR A 5 -2.48 -25.25 19.91
C THR A 5 -3.22 -25.65 21.19
N PRO A 6 -4.48 -26.10 21.11
CA PRO A 6 -5.22 -26.64 22.24
C PRO A 6 -4.47 -27.81 22.88
N VAL A 7 -4.56 -27.94 24.21
CA VAL A 7 -4.17 -29.17 24.91
C VAL A 7 -5.20 -30.24 24.55
N SER A 8 -4.75 -31.49 24.33
CA SER A 8 -5.52 -32.63 23.79
C SER A 8 -6.91 -32.87 24.39
N HIS A 9 -7.20 -32.36 25.60
CA HIS A 9 -8.47 -32.50 26.31
C HIS A 9 -9.50 -31.39 26.07
N SER A 10 -9.25 -30.43 25.17
CA SER A 10 -10.07 -29.22 25.01
C SER A 10 -10.62 -28.97 23.61
N THR A 11 -10.51 -29.94 22.69
CA THR A 11 -11.05 -29.81 21.32
C THR A 11 -12.57 -30.02 21.33
N PRO A 12 -13.38 -29.00 21.01
CA PRO A 12 -14.81 -29.20 20.77
C PRO A 12 -15.00 -30.13 19.57
N LYS A 13 -16.15 -30.82 19.49
CA LYS A 13 -16.57 -31.54 18.28
C LYS A 13 -16.45 -30.61 17.07
N SER A 14 -15.77 -31.07 16.02
CA SER A 14 -15.56 -30.31 14.79
C SER A 14 -16.92 -29.82 14.27
N LEU A 15 -17.09 -28.50 14.13
CA LEU A 15 -18.23 -27.98 13.40
C LEU A 15 -17.98 -28.33 11.92
N SER A 16 -18.80 -29.23 11.37
CA SER A 16 -18.79 -29.50 9.93
C SER A 16 -19.48 -28.32 9.24
N VAL A 17 -18.71 -27.29 8.89
CA VAL A 17 -19.24 -26.19 8.10
C VAL A 17 -19.28 -26.64 6.64
N SER A 18 -20.41 -27.20 6.22
CA SER A 18 -20.78 -27.18 4.81
C SER A 18 -21.36 -25.80 4.53
N LEU A 19 -20.59 -24.91 3.88
CA LEU A 19 -21.18 -23.69 3.36
C LEU A 19 -22.23 -24.10 2.33
N PRO A 20 -23.50 -23.64 2.46
CA PRO A 20 -24.51 -23.91 1.44
C PRO A 20 -23.99 -23.40 0.09
N HIS A 21 -24.22 -24.18 -0.97
CA HIS A 21 -23.81 -23.89 -2.36
C HIS A 21 -24.45 -22.61 -2.94
N SER A 22 -25.02 -21.72 -2.12
CA SER A 22 -25.80 -20.57 -2.54
C SER A 22 -25.68 -19.40 -1.54
N ALA A 23 -24.51 -18.76 -1.47
CA ALA A 23 -24.38 -17.41 -0.90
C ALA A 23 -23.20 -16.61 -1.49
N ILE A 24 -22.68 -17.03 -2.65
CA ILE A 24 -21.65 -16.28 -3.36
C ILE A 24 -22.37 -15.49 -4.44
N ALA A 25 -22.52 -14.19 -4.23
CA ALA A 25 -22.85 -13.27 -5.31
C ALA A 25 -21.68 -13.29 -6.31
N THR A 26 -21.76 -14.17 -7.30
CA THR A 26 -20.96 -14.20 -8.51
C THR A 26 -21.26 -12.91 -9.27
N THR A 27 -20.58 -11.83 -8.90
CA THR A 27 -20.45 -10.68 -9.79
C THR A 27 -19.40 -11.06 -10.81
N GLY A 28 -19.85 -11.69 -11.89
CA GLY A 28 -19.05 -12.10 -13.04
C GLY A 28 -19.27 -13.58 -13.38
N SER A 29 -20.25 -13.85 -14.24
CA SER A 29 -20.61 -15.18 -14.76
C SER A 29 -19.58 -15.80 -15.72
N ASP A 30 -18.36 -15.26 -15.84
CA ASP A 30 -17.39 -15.67 -16.86
C ASP A 30 -16.13 -16.38 -16.34
N LEU A 31 -15.99 -16.65 -15.04
CA LEU A 31 -14.72 -17.16 -14.48
C LEU A 31 -14.71 -18.63 -14.02
N LEU A 32 -15.79 -19.38 -14.22
CA LEU A 32 -15.89 -20.76 -13.70
C LEU A 32 -15.76 -21.87 -14.75
N LYS A 33 -15.55 -21.55 -16.03
CA LYS A 33 -15.36 -22.59 -17.07
C LYS A 33 -13.90 -22.87 -17.47
N ASP A 34 -12.94 -22.01 -17.12
CA ASP A 34 -11.52 -22.17 -17.49
C ASP A 34 -10.55 -22.18 -16.28
N ALA A 35 -10.96 -22.81 -15.17
CA ALA A 35 -10.26 -22.68 -13.88
C ALA A 35 -8.92 -23.43 -13.75
N LYS A 36 -8.50 -24.23 -14.74
CA LYS A 36 -7.25 -25.02 -14.65
C LYS A 36 -5.97 -24.27 -15.05
N ASP A 37 -6.07 -23.08 -15.64
CA ASP A 37 -4.89 -22.30 -16.09
C ASP A 37 -5.08 -20.77 -15.94
N ALA A 38 -5.83 -20.34 -14.93
CA ALA A 38 -6.10 -18.92 -14.72
C ALA A 38 -4.81 -18.17 -14.33
N LYS A 39 -4.21 -17.42 -15.27
CA LYS A 39 -3.04 -16.56 -15.04
C LYS A 39 -3.47 -15.18 -14.55
N ILE A 40 -3.01 -14.77 -13.37
CA ILE A 40 -3.17 -13.40 -12.90
C ILE A 40 -1.98 -12.57 -13.36
N VAL A 41 -2.29 -11.47 -14.05
CA VAL A 41 -1.32 -10.40 -14.30
C VAL A 41 -1.17 -9.57 -13.03
N ALA A 42 0.01 -9.64 -12.41
CA ALA A 42 0.40 -8.87 -11.24
C ALA A 42 1.57 -7.92 -11.57
N SER A 43 1.91 -7.06 -10.60
CA SER A 43 3.11 -6.21 -10.68
C SER A 43 4.14 -6.67 -9.67
N LYS A 44 5.35 -6.96 -10.14
CA LYS A 44 6.54 -7.19 -9.31
C LYS A 44 7.30 -5.88 -9.15
N LYS A 45 7.60 -5.49 -7.91
CA LYS A 45 8.37 -4.28 -7.58
C LYS A 45 9.77 -4.70 -7.16
N ILE A 46 10.76 -4.39 -7.99
CA ILE A 46 12.16 -4.79 -7.80
C ILE A 46 12.98 -3.56 -7.41
N ARG A 47 13.87 -3.72 -6.43
CA ARG A 47 14.82 -2.68 -6.03
C ARG A 47 15.96 -2.62 -7.06
N PHE A 48 16.39 -1.42 -7.42
CA PHE A 48 17.57 -1.26 -8.28
C PHE A 48 18.46 -0.10 -7.84
N TYR A 49 19.69 -0.11 -8.35
CA TYR A 49 20.72 0.89 -8.13
C TYR A 49 21.23 1.40 -9.48
N PRO A 50 20.91 2.65 -9.86
CA PRO A 50 21.44 3.21 -11.10
C PRO A 50 22.91 3.59 -10.94
N GLU A 51 23.71 3.33 -11.98
CA GLU A 51 25.09 3.84 -12.08
C GLU A 51 25.07 5.36 -12.14
N ASN A 52 24.19 5.94 -12.97
CA ASN A 52 23.99 7.39 -13.06
C ASN A 52 22.71 7.85 -12.34
N LYS A 53 22.82 8.08 -11.03
CA LYS A 53 21.70 8.57 -10.20
C LYS A 53 21.15 9.92 -10.68
N GLN A 54 22.00 10.81 -11.17
CA GLN A 54 21.59 12.15 -11.60
C GLN A 54 20.72 12.08 -12.85
N ALA A 55 21.11 11.30 -13.85
CA ALA A 55 20.31 11.12 -15.07
C ALA A 55 18.91 10.55 -14.78
N TYR A 56 18.79 9.62 -13.84
CA TYR A 56 17.49 9.12 -13.39
C TYR A 56 16.66 10.19 -12.67
N HIS A 57 17.27 11.08 -11.89
CA HIS A 57 16.58 12.25 -11.33
C HIS A 57 16.13 13.22 -12.43
N ASP A 58 16.97 13.45 -13.44
CA ASP A 58 16.63 14.27 -14.60
C ASP A 58 15.46 13.68 -15.38
N ALA A 59 15.40 12.35 -15.54
CA ALA A 59 14.27 11.66 -16.16
C ALA A 59 12.95 11.86 -15.40
N LEU A 60 12.96 11.83 -14.06
CA LEU A 60 11.78 12.16 -13.25
C LEU A 60 11.32 13.61 -13.48
N MET A 61 12.28 14.53 -13.61
CA MET A 61 11.98 15.94 -13.88
C MET A 61 11.40 16.14 -15.28
N LEU A 62 12.02 15.54 -16.29
CA LEU A 62 11.59 15.55 -17.69
C LEU A 62 10.18 14.99 -17.87
N TYR A 63 9.92 13.81 -17.29
CA TYR A 63 8.60 13.17 -17.35
C TYR A 63 7.52 14.06 -16.73
N ARG A 64 7.79 14.62 -15.54
CA ARG A 64 6.87 15.52 -14.85
C ARG A 64 6.64 16.81 -15.64
N ARG A 65 7.70 17.40 -16.22
CA ARG A 65 7.60 18.63 -17.01
C ARG A 65 6.75 18.40 -18.26
N SER A 66 7.02 17.32 -18.99
CA SER A 66 6.25 16.92 -20.19
C SER A 66 4.78 16.64 -19.86
N TYR A 67 4.52 15.94 -18.75
CA TYR A 67 3.16 15.73 -18.24
C TYR A 67 2.47 17.07 -17.92
N ASN A 68 3.14 17.97 -17.18
CA ASN A 68 2.53 19.24 -16.75
C ASN A 68 2.26 20.19 -17.91
N LEU A 69 3.13 20.24 -18.93
CA LEU A 69 2.88 21.01 -20.16
C LEU A 69 1.66 20.48 -20.92
N ALA A 70 1.48 19.16 -20.96
CA ALA A 70 0.27 18.58 -21.54
C ALA A 70 -0.98 18.91 -20.71
N VAL A 71 -0.91 18.86 -19.37
CA VAL A 71 -2.02 19.26 -18.48
C VAL A 71 -2.41 20.72 -18.67
N GLU A 72 -1.44 21.61 -18.83
CA GLU A 72 -1.67 23.03 -19.10
C GLU A 72 -2.49 23.22 -20.38
N ARG A 73 -2.08 22.57 -21.49
CA ARG A 73 -2.85 22.58 -22.74
C ARG A 73 -4.26 22.00 -22.58
N PHE A 74 -4.43 20.93 -21.79
CA PHE A 74 -5.76 20.38 -21.51
C PHE A 74 -6.65 21.35 -20.73
N ARG A 75 -6.09 22.10 -19.79
CA ARG A 75 -6.83 23.08 -18.98
C ARG A 75 -7.21 24.33 -19.77
N ASN A 76 -6.38 24.71 -20.74
CA ASN A 76 -6.61 25.86 -21.61
C ASN A 76 -7.45 25.54 -22.86
N ASP A 77 -7.90 24.29 -23.03
CA ASP A 77 -8.57 23.76 -24.25
C ASP A 77 -7.72 23.82 -25.54
N ASP A 78 -6.41 24.05 -25.44
CA ASP A 78 -5.41 24.10 -26.52
C ASP A 78 -4.98 22.71 -27.05
N TYR A 79 -5.80 21.68 -26.83
CA TYR A 79 -5.51 20.30 -27.23
C TYR A 79 -6.34 19.84 -28.44
N LYS A 80 -7.22 20.70 -28.96
CA LYS A 80 -8.02 20.45 -30.16
C LYS A 80 -7.63 21.41 -31.28
N ASP A 81 -7.71 20.94 -32.53
CA ASP A 81 -7.63 21.81 -33.70
C ASP A 81 -8.98 22.49 -33.97
N ALA A 82 -9.03 23.33 -35.00
CA ALA A 82 -10.25 24.04 -35.41
C ALA A 82 -11.42 23.09 -35.79
N SER A 83 -11.14 21.83 -36.09
CA SER A 83 -12.15 20.79 -36.37
C SER A 83 -12.61 20.04 -35.11
N GLY A 84 -12.06 20.37 -33.93
CA GLY A 84 -12.36 19.71 -32.67
C GLY A 84 -11.59 18.40 -32.45
N LYS A 85 -10.65 18.04 -33.34
CA LYS A 85 -9.85 16.81 -33.24
C LYS A 85 -8.66 17.01 -32.33
N PHE A 86 -8.31 15.97 -31.57
CA PHE A 86 -7.16 16.00 -30.66
C PHE A 86 -5.84 16.17 -31.43
N ILE A 87 -5.08 17.20 -31.06
CA ILE A 87 -3.76 17.49 -31.61
C ILE A 87 -2.74 16.53 -30.97
N ASN A 88 -1.79 16.04 -31.77
CA ASN A 88 -0.62 15.36 -31.23
C ASN A 88 0.34 16.38 -30.61
N MET A 89 0.24 16.61 -29.30
CA MET A 89 1.06 17.60 -28.58
C MET A 89 2.52 17.17 -28.36
N ARG A 90 2.87 15.90 -28.61
CA ARG A 90 4.20 15.34 -28.34
C ARG A 90 5.35 16.08 -29.04
N PRO A 91 5.28 16.40 -30.35
CA PRO A 91 6.39 17.10 -31.02
C PRO A 91 6.69 18.47 -30.39
N ALA A 92 5.65 19.28 -30.13
CA ALA A 92 5.82 20.61 -29.54
C ALA A 92 6.36 20.55 -28.11
N ILE A 93 5.82 19.63 -27.29
CA ILE A 93 6.30 19.45 -25.91
C ILE A 93 7.75 18.95 -25.91
N LYS A 94 8.10 17.98 -26.77
CA LYS A 94 9.47 17.47 -26.88
C LYS A 94 10.47 18.56 -27.25
N ALA A 95 10.17 19.35 -28.28
CA ALA A 95 11.04 20.44 -28.70
C ALA A 95 11.34 21.41 -27.53
N GLN A 96 10.30 21.79 -26.78
CA GLN A 96 10.44 22.65 -25.62
C GLN A 96 11.31 22.02 -24.51
N VAL A 97 10.99 20.80 -24.08
CA VAL A 97 11.70 20.18 -22.95
C VAL A 97 13.12 19.72 -23.30
N GLU A 98 13.38 19.42 -24.57
CA GLU A 98 14.72 19.11 -25.08
C GLU A 98 15.63 20.33 -24.96
N GLN A 99 15.13 21.49 -25.37
CA GLN A 99 15.85 22.75 -25.22
C GLN A 99 16.07 23.10 -23.74
N GLU A 100 15.03 23.02 -22.90
CA GLU A 100 15.14 23.26 -21.44
C GLU A 100 16.20 22.35 -20.77
N GLN A 101 16.28 21.07 -21.17
CA GLN A 101 17.27 20.12 -20.64
C GLN A 101 18.69 20.43 -21.13
N LYS A 102 18.85 20.78 -22.42
CA LYS A 102 20.14 21.16 -23.01
C LYS A 102 20.72 22.39 -22.33
N GLU A 103 19.93 23.44 -22.15
CA GLU A 103 20.33 24.68 -21.45
C GLU A 103 20.70 24.42 -19.99
N SER A 104 20.05 23.44 -19.35
CA SER A 104 20.34 23.05 -17.96
C SER A 104 21.46 22.01 -17.81
N GLY A 105 22.04 21.50 -18.90
CA GLY A 105 23.02 20.40 -18.87
C GLY A 105 22.48 19.08 -18.29
N ARG A 106 21.17 18.83 -18.41
CA ARG A 106 20.50 17.64 -17.84
C ARG A 106 20.29 16.55 -18.87
N ALA A 107 20.21 15.30 -18.42
CA ALA A 107 19.96 14.18 -19.31
C ALA A 107 18.59 14.29 -20.00
N TYR A 108 18.57 14.13 -21.34
CA TYR A 108 17.35 14.12 -22.14
C TYR A 108 17.10 12.73 -22.73
N ASN A 109 15.82 12.33 -22.79
CA ASN A 109 15.38 11.15 -23.51
C ASN A 109 13.97 11.37 -24.05
N SER A 110 13.81 11.24 -25.36
CA SER A 110 12.54 11.47 -26.06
C SER A 110 11.43 10.52 -25.60
N ILE A 111 11.74 9.26 -25.32
CA ILE A 111 10.76 8.26 -24.83
C ILE A 111 10.21 8.68 -23.47
N VAL A 112 11.06 9.15 -22.56
CA VAL A 112 10.62 9.64 -21.24
C VAL A 112 9.67 10.85 -21.38
N SER A 113 9.97 11.77 -22.29
CA SER A 113 9.10 12.91 -22.57
C SER A 113 7.75 12.48 -23.17
N ASP A 114 7.79 11.65 -24.21
CA ASP A 114 6.60 11.14 -24.90
C ASP A 114 5.66 10.40 -23.93
N ASN A 115 6.21 9.57 -23.04
CA ASN A 115 5.41 8.86 -22.03
C ASN A 115 4.83 9.81 -20.99
N GLY A 116 5.52 10.90 -20.66
CA GLY A 116 5.00 11.95 -19.78
C GLY A 116 3.75 12.61 -20.37
N THR A 117 3.82 12.99 -21.65
CA THR A 117 2.71 13.56 -22.40
C THR A 117 1.56 12.56 -22.58
N LEU A 118 1.88 11.31 -22.93
CA LEU A 118 0.88 10.25 -23.08
C LEU A 118 0.16 9.96 -21.76
N ALA A 119 0.89 9.92 -20.64
CA ALA A 119 0.28 9.71 -19.33
C ALA A 119 -0.69 10.84 -18.94
N ALA A 120 -0.41 12.09 -19.33
CA ALA A 120 -1.35 13.20 -19.15
C ALA A 120 -2.60 13.00 -20.01
N ALA A 121 -2.44 12.62 -21.28
CA ALA A 121 -3.57 12.34 -22.17
C ALA A 121 -4.45 11.19 -21.68
N THR A 122 -3.84 10.10 -21.20
CA THR A 122 -4.58 8.97 -20.60
C THR A 122 -5.33 9.41 -19.34
N THR A 123 -4.70 10.22 -18.49
CA THR A 123 -5.35 10.76 -17.28
C THR A 123 -6.52 11.67 -17.65
N PHE A 124 -6.35 12.52 -18.66
CA PHE A 124 -7.38 13.44 -19.13
C PHE A 124 -8.60 12.67 -19.67
N LYS A 125 -8.38 11.66 -20.52
CA LYS A 125 -9.45 10.80 -21.02
C LYS A 125 -10.23 10.13 -19.89
N ALA A 126 -9.54 9.60 -18.88
CA ALA A 126 -10.17 9.00 -17.71
C ALA A 126 -11.01 10.01 -16.91
N VAL A 127 -10.55 11.25 -16.77
CA VAL A 127 -11.32 12.35 -16.14
C VAL A 127 -12.57 12.67 -16.96
N CYS A 128 -12.45 12.78 -18.29
CA CYS A 128 -13.61 13.00 -19.16
C CYS A 128 -14.62 11.87 -19.06
N GLU A 129 -14.19 10.61 -19.08
CA GLU A 129 -15.05 9.43 -18.94
C GLU A 129 -15.77 9.41 -17.58
N HIS A 130 -15.06 9.72 -16.50
CA HIS A 130 -15.64 9.86 -15.17
C HIS A 130 -16.72 10.94 -15.16
N ASN A 131 -16.41 12.13 -15.68
CA ASN A 131 -17.36 13.26 -15.69
C ASN A 131 -18.57 13.01 -16.60
N LYS A 132 -18.39 12.28 -17.71
CA LYS A 132 -19.50 11.84 -18.57
C LYS A 132 -20.49 10.95 -17.80
N LYS A 133 -20.01 10.07 -16.93
CA LYS A 133 -20.86 9.22 -16.07
C LYS A 133 -21.64 10.03 -15.02
N LEU A 134 -21.20 11.24 -14.72
CA LEU A 134 -21.84 12.17 -13.77
C LEU A 134 -22.71 13.23 -14.46
N LYS A 135 -23.07 13.04 -15.73
CA LYS A 135 -23.93 13.99 -16.45
C LYS A 135 -25.26 14.17 -15.70
N GLY A 136 -25.58 15.41 -15.32
CA GLY A 136 -26.77 15.77 -14.53
C GLY A 136 -26.55 15.81 -13.01
N ALA A 137 -25.39 15.38 -12.51
CA ALA A 137 -25.01 15.57 -11.11
C ALA A 137 -24.67 17.04 -10.84
N LYS A 138 -24.94 17.51 -9.62
CA LYS A 138 -24.60 18.88 -9.17
C LYS A 138 -23.15 18.99 -8.66
N GLU A 139 -22.53 17.88 -8.30
CA GLU A 139 -21.20 17.82 -7.71
C GLU A 139 -20.48 16.51 -8.05
N GLY A 140 -19.19 16.43 -7.70
CA GLY A 140 -18.38 15.22 -7.90
C GLY A 140 -17.56 15.20 -9.19
N PHE A 141 -17.63 16.23 -10.03
CA PHE A 141 -16.77 16.35 -11.20
C PHE A 141 -15.29 16.40 -10.81
N ALA A 142 -14.46 15.73 -11.60
CA ALA A 142 -13.03 15.69 -11.43
C ALA A 142 -12.34 16.63 -12.43
N GLU A 143 -11.17 17.14 -12.04
CA GLU A 143 -10.29 17.89 -12.92
C GLU A 143 -8.90 17.25 -12.99
N ILE A 144 -8.26 17.32 -14.16
CA ILE A 144 -6.88 16.91 -14.30
C ILE A 144 -5.96 17.85 -13.51
N SER A 145 -5.03 17.29 -12.74
CA SER A 145 -4.11 18.04 -11.88
C SER A 145 -2.65 17.90 -12.32
N PHE A 146 -1.87 18.93 -12.04
CA PHE A 146 -0.43 18.91 -12.24
C PHE A 146 0.25 17.91 -11.30
N LYS A 147 1.28 17.22 -11.80
CA LYS A 147 2.18 16.43 -10.97
C LYS A 147 3.04 17.36 -10.11
N SER A 148 2.96 17.14 -8.80
CA SER A 148 3.71 17.90 -7.81
C SER A 148 5.21 17.60 -7.84
N ARG A 149 6.03 18.61 -7.53
CA ARG A 149 7.45 18.43 -7.18
C ARG A 149 7.65 18.05 -5.71
N LYS A 150 6.62 18.24 -4.88
CA LYS A 150 6.65 18.00 -3.44
C LYS A 150 6.41 16.52 -3.16
N GLY A 151 6.97 16.03 -2.04
CA GLY A 151 6.83 14.65 -1.59
C GLY A 151 8.06 13.79 -1.86
N SER A 152 8.12 12.62 -1.21
CA SER A 152 9.26 11.69 -1.30
C SER A 152 9.18 10.74 -2.49
N ARG A 153 7.98 10.55 -3.05
CA ARG A 153 7.70 9.57 -4.10
C ARG A 153 7.47 10.25 -5.44
N HIS A 154 8.25 9.86 -6.43
CA HIS A 154 8.15 10.30 -7.82
C HIS A 154 8.29 9.10 -8.75
N SER A 155 7.68 9.15 -9.92
CA SER A 155 7.78 8.06 -10.89
C SER A 155 7.66 8.53 -12.33
N PHE A 156 8.25 7.77 -13.23
CA PHE A 156 8.05 7.87 -14.67
C PHE A 156 7.78 6.48 -15.26
N SER A 157 7.01 6.43 -16.34
CA SER A 157 6.69 5.19 -17.04
C SER A 157 7.51 5.07 -18.31
N ILE A 158 7.79 3.83 -18.70
CA ILE A 158 8.41 3.48 -19.98
C ILE A 158 7.55 2.41 -20.64
N ASP A 159 7.17 2.61 -21.89
CA ASP A 159 6.25 1.72 -22.62
C ASP A 159 6.84 0.34 -22.92
N ARG A 160 8.16 0.23 -23.04
CA ARG A 160 8.85 -1.03 -23.38
C ARG A 160 10.13 -1.19 -22.57
N LEU A 161 10.15 -2.19 -21.69
CA LEU A 161 11.35 -2.65 -21.01
C LEU A 161 12.28 -3.34 -22.02
N PRO A 162 13.53 -2.86 -22.24
CA PRO A 162 14.44 -3.48 -23.19
C PRO A 162 14.93 -4.86 -22.72
N LYS A 163 15.34 -5.72 -23.67
CA LYS A 163 15.93 -7.04 -23.40
C LYS A 163 17.14 -6.97 -22.45
N GLY A 164 17.95 -5.92 -22.58
CA GLY A 164 19.10 -5.68 -21.69
C GLY A 164 18.74 -5.14 -20.30
N LEU A 165 17.45 -5.03 -19.95
CA LEU A 165 16.94 -4.60 -18.64
C LEU A 165 17.42 -3.23 -18.13
N ASN A 166 18.02 -2.42 -19.00
CA ASN A 166 18.52 -1.08 -18.72
C ASN A 166 17.64 -0.04 -19.43
N PRO A 167 16.64 0.55 -18.73
CA PRO A 167 15.69 1.44 -19.38
C PRO A 167 16.35 2.73 -19.85
N CYS A 168 16.17 3.07 -21.14
CA CYS A 168 16.77 4.25 -21.77
C CYS A 168 18.30 4.36 -21.55
N VAL A 169 19.02 3.24 -21.65
CA VAL A 169 20.44 3.09 -21.27
C VAL A 169 21.38 4.16 -21.83
N GLN A 170 21.17 4.63 -23.06
CA GLN A 170 22.00 5.66 -23.68
C GLN A 170 21.93 7.00 -22.93
N ALA A 171 20.76 7.35 -22.39
CA ALA A 171 20.56 8.59 -21.64
C ALA A 171 20.72 8.41 -20.13
N LEU A 172 20.34 7.25 -19.59
CA LEU A 172 20.23 7.04 -18.14
C LEU A 172 21.35 6.17 -17.55
N GLY A 173 22.16 5.51 -18.38
CA GLY A 173 23.17 4.55 -17.94
C GLY A 173 22.57 3.20 -17.53
N LYS A 174 23.42 2.31 -17.00
CA LYS A 174 22.99 0.97 -16.56
C LYS A 174 22.43 1.00 -15.14
N ILE A 175 21.72 -0.07 -14.81
CA ILE A 175 21.18 -0.33 -13.48
C ILE A 175 21.60 -1.70 -12.97
N HIS A 176 21.76 -1.81 -11.66
CA HIS A 176 21.90 -3.08 -10.96
C HIS A 176 20.58 -3.44 -10.27
N LEU A 177 19.99 -4.57 -10.65
CA LEU A 177 18.74 -5.10 -10.09
C LEU A 177 19.04 -6.04 -8.93
N THR A 178 18.23 -5.98 -7.86
CA THR A 178 18.42 -6.87 -6.70
C THR A 178 17.73 -8.23 -6.85
N GLU A 179 16.85 -8.38 -7.83
CA GLU A 179 16.04 -9.56 -8.08
C GLU A 179 15.86 -9.74 -9.58
N ASP A 180 15.61 -10.98 -10.00
CA ASP A 180 15.35 -11.30 -11.40
C ASP A 180 14.05 -10.66 -11.91
N VAL A 181 14.10 -10.25 -13.17
CA VAL A 181 12.95 -9.73 -13.91
C VAL A 181 12.25 -10.90 -14.61
N PRO A 182 10.93 -11.05 -14.46
CA PRO A 182 10.17 -12.06 -15.19
C PRO A 182 10.32 -11.88 -16.71
N ALA A 183 10.51 -12.98 -17.45
CA ALA A 183 10.75 -12.92 -18.90
C ALA A 183 9.60 -12.23 -19.65
N GLU A 184 8.37 -12.43 -19.19
CA GLU A 184 7.15 -11.84 -19.73
C GLU A 184 7.07 -10.31 -19.58
N ALA A 185 7.92 -9.71 -18.74
CA ALA A 185 8.01 -8.26 -18.59
C ALA A 185 8.76 -7.58 -19.74
N ILE A 186 9.60 -8.32 -20.47
CA ILE A 186 10.41 -7.77 -21.55
C ILE A 186 9.49 -7.30 -22.69
N GLY A 187 9.74 -6.09 -23.19
CA GLY A 187 8.91 -5.46 -24.21
C GLY A 187 7.57 -4.92 -23.70
N LYS A 188 7.27 -5.07 -22.40
CA LYS A 188 6.07 -4.50 -21.76
C LYS A 188 6.39 -3.19 -21.04
N SER A 189 5.34 -2.46 -20.68
CA SER A 189 5.47 -1.22 -19.93
C SER A 189 5.99 -1.47 -18.53
N CYS A 190 6.87 -0.60 -18.04
CA CYS A 190 7.34 -0.61 -16.66
C CYS A 190 7.25 0.79 -16.04
N VAL A 191 7.25 0.85 -14.71
CA VAL A 191 7.24 2.12 -13.95
C VAL A 191 8.47 2.19 -13.08
N ILE A 192 9.28 3.23 -13.30
CA ILE A 192 10.42 3.55 -12.46
C ILE A 192 9.94 4.50 -11.37
N THR A 193 10.18 4.14 -10.12
CA THR A 193 9.78 4.91 -8.95
C THR A 193 11.01 5.25 -8.10
N TYR A 194 11.14 6.50 -7.70
CA TYR A 194 12.00 6.92 -6.61
C TYR A 194 11.14 7.23 -5.37
N ASP A 195 11.43 6.61 -4.24
CA ASP A 195 10.74 6.83 -2.98
C ASP A 195 11.73 6.80 -1.81
N LYS A 196 11.84 7.92 -1.06
CA LYS A 196 12.67 8.05 0.16
C LYS A 196 14.11 7.54 -0.03
N GLY A 197 14.80 8.00 -1.08
CA GLY A 197 16.18 7.56 -1.36
C GLY A 197 16.29 6.24 -2.14
N ARG A 198 15.17 5.60 -2.50
CA ARG A 198 15.15 4.28 -3.12
C ARG A 198 14.44 4.26 -4.48
N TRP A 199 15.19 3.92 -5.51
CA TRP A 199 14.78 3.47 -6.83
C TRP A 199 14.17 2.07 -6.87
N PHE A 200 13.04 1.93 -7.57
CA PHE A 200 12.38 0.66 -7.84
C PHE A 200 11.90 0.62 -9.27
N ILE A 201 11.94 -0.55 -9.88
CA ILE A 201 11.29 -0.82 -11.17
C ILE A 201 10.10 -1.73 -10.92
N GLN A 202 8.95 -1.33 -11.45
CA GLN A 202 7.72 -2.09 -11.36
C GLN A 202 7.44 -2.69 -12.73
N VAL A 203 7.45 -4.02 -12.79
CA VAL A 203 7.29 -4.81 -14.01
C VAL A 203 6.09 -5.72 -13.89
N GLN A 204 5.59 -6.18 -15.03
CA GLN A 204 4.54 -7.20 -15.07
C GLN A 204 5.10 -8.55 -14.61
N GLN A 205 4.28 -9.34 -13.92
CA GLN A 205 4.55 -10.73 -13.59
C GLN A 205 3.28 -11.54 -13.78
N HIS A 206 3.38 -12.70 -14.42
CA HIS A 206 2.29 -13.67 -14.48
C HIS A 206 2.39 -14.58 -13.26
N ILE A 207 1.28 -14.77 -12.57
CA ILE A 207 1.18 -15.68 -11.45
C ILE A 207 0.14 -16.73 -11.82
N GLU A 208 0.59 -17.98 -11.84
CA GLU A 208 -0.27 -19.14 -12.03
C GLU A 208 -1.06 -19.39 -10.75
N LEU A 209 -2.37 -19.51 -10.90
CA LEU A 209 -3.25 -19.89 -9.81
C LEU A 209 -3.28 -21.40 -9.71
N ASN A 210 -3.15 -21.92 -8.50
CA ASN A 210 -3.52 -23.29 -8.19
C ASN A 210 -4.76 -23.26 -7.26
N PRO A 211 -5.98 -23.20 -7.80
CA PRO A 211 -7.21 -23.16 -7.01
C PRO A 211 -7.62 -24.58 -6.58
N GLU A 212 -6.74 -25.32 -5.90
CA GLU A 212 -7.15 -26.58 -5.28
C GLU A 212 -7.69 -26.31 -3.87
N ILE A 213 -9.03 -26.32 -3.75
CA ILE A 213 -9.71 -26.53 -2.47
C ILE A 213 -10.24 -27.97 -2.50
N GLN A 214 -9.39 -28.92 -2.12
CA GLN A 214 -9.80 -30.31 -1.89
C GLN A 214 -10.01 -30.54 -0.39
N GLY A 215 -11.19 -31.04 0.00
CA GLY A 215 -11.51 -31.42 1.38
C GLY A 215 -12.25 -30.35 2.22
N LYS A 216 -12.17 -30.47 3.55
CA LYS A 216 -12.88 -29.59 4.51
C LYS A 216 -12.32 -28.17 4.43
N VAL A 217 -13.20 -27.18 4.20
CA VAL A 217 -12.86 -25.76 4.18
C VAL A 217 -12.23 -25.34 5.51
N ARG A 218 -11.03 -24.75 5.45
CA ARG A 218 -10.34 -24.22 6.63
C ARG A 218 -10.62 -22.73 6.77
N CYS A 219 -11.23 -22.34 7.87
CA CYS A 219 -11.55 -20.94 8.16
C CYS A 219 -10.65 -20.37 9.27
N VAL A 220 -10.45 -19.06 9.27
CA VAL A 220 -9.76 -18.33 10.34
C VAL A 220 -10.39 -16.96 10.59
N GLY A 221 -10.61 -16.62 11.86
CA GLY A 221 -11.03 -15.29 12.30
C GLY A 221 -9.85 -14.44 12.72
N VAL A 222 -9.79 -13.20 12.27
CA VAL A 222 -8.69 -12.27 12.58
C VAL A 222 -9.20 -11.12 13.44
N ASP A 223 -8.53 -10.85 14.56
CA ASP A 223 -8.76 -9.69 15.43
C ASP A 223 -7.56 -8.73 15.33
N PRO A 224 -7.67 -7.63 14.55
CA PRO A 224 -6.62 -6.64 14.41
C PRO A 224 -6.48 -5.75 15.66
N GLY A 225 -5.25 -5.41 16.04
CA GLY A 225 -4.99 -4.60 17.22
C GLY A 225 -3.69 -3.80 17.19
N VAL A 226 -3.47 -2.97 18.22
CA VAL A 226 -2.27 -2.12 18.33
C VAL A 226 -1.15 -2.80 19.12
N ARG A 227 -1.49 -3.45 20.24
CA ARG A 227 -0.52 -4.19 21.08
C ARG A 227 -0.04 -5.42 20.31
N THR A 228 -0.98 -6.27 19.93
CA THR A 228 -0.79 -7.37 19.00
C THR A 228 -1.34 -6.90 17.67
N PHE A 229 -0.53 -6.92 16.62
CA PHE A 229 -0.97 -6.45 15.30
C PHE A 229 -2.21 -7.19 14.81
N ALA A 230 -2.21 -8.52 14.96
CA ALA A 230 -3.36 -9.36 14.71
C ALA A 230 -3.29 -10.62 15.56
N THR A 231 -4.43 -11.01 16.15
CA THR A 231 -4.63 -12.33 16.72
C THR A 231 -5.55 -13.10 15.79
N CYS A 232 -5.18 -14.31 15.39
CA CYS A 232 -5.98 -15.14 14.50
C CYS A 232 -6.44 -16.38 15.26
N TYR A 233 -7.64 -16.85 14.99
CA TYR A 233 -8.23 -18.02 15.62
C TYR A 233 -8.86 -18.95 14.58
N SER A 234 -8.59 -20.24 14.71
CA SER A 234 -9.28 -21.33 14.01
C SER A 234 -9.66 -22.42 14.99
N GLU A 235 -10.38 -23.44 14.53
CA GLU A 235 -10.76 -24.60 15.35
C GLU A 235 -9.56 -25.32 15.97
N LYS A 236 -8.39 -25.25 15.32
CA LYS A 236 -7.20 -26.02 15.69
C LYS A 236 -6.14 -25.20 16.42
N GLU A 237 -6.18 -23.87 16.33
CA GLU A 237 -5.10 -23.04 16.84
C GLU A 237 -5.45 -21.56 16.97
N ALA A 238 -4.62 -20.85 17.73
CA ALA A 238 -4.53 -19.41 17.72
C ALA A 238 -3.14 -18.95 17.26
N LEU A 239 -3.09 -17.91 16.44
CA LEU A 239 -1.87 -17.29 15.92
C LEU A 239 -1.75 -15.85 16.40
N ILE A 240 -0.67 -15.52 17.09
CA ILE A 240 -0.37 -14.17 17.55
C ILE A 240 0.70 -13.55 16.63
N ALA A 241 0.32 -12.48 15.93
CA ALA A 241 1.17 -11.78 14.99
C ALA A 241 1.51 -10.36 15.48
N GLY A 242 2.79 -10.01 15.36
CA GLY A 242 3.26 -8.64 15.61
C GLY A 242 3.13 -8.14 17.05
N ASN A 243 3.16 -9.04 18.05
CA ASN A 243 3.09 -8.65 19.47
C ASN A 243 4.17 -7.62 19.84
N ASN A 244 3.71 -6.47 20.35
CA ASN A 244 4.49 -5.29 20.72
C ASN A 244 5.39 -4.69 19.63
N VAL A 245 5.25 -5.06 18.35
CA VAL A 245 6.13 -4.56 17.26
C VAL A 245 6.07 -3.05 17.14
N ALA A 246 4.89 -2.45 17.26
CA ALA A 246 4.74 -1.00 17.21
C ALA A 246 5.51 -0.30 18.34
N LYS A 247 5.46 -0.86 19.56
CA LYS A 247 6.14 -0.30 20.74
C LYS A 247 7.65 -0.52 20.72
N THR A 248 8.10 -1.73 20.35
CA THR A 248 9.51 -2.14 20.50
C THR A 248 10.36 -1.86 19.27
N LYS A 249 9.76 -1.82 18.08
CA LYS A 249 10.49 -1.63 16.82
C LYS A 249 10.14 -0.29 16.15
N LEU A 250 8.87 0.04 15.99
CA LEU A 250 8.47 1.23 15.22
C LEU A 250 8.65 2.52 16.02
N PHE A 251 8.21 2.54 17.27
CA PHE A 251 8.24 3.73 18.12
C PHE A 251 9.66 4.29 18.36
N PRO A 252 10.70 3.47 18.63
CA PRO A 252 12.07 3.99 18.75
C PRO A 252 12.59 4.66 17.48
N LEU A 253 12.32 4.08 16.30
CA LEU A 253 12.68 4.69 15.02
C LEU A 253 12.00 6.05 14.84
N MET A 254 10.72 6.11 15.20
CA MET A 254 9.92 7.33 15.07
C MET A 254 10.32 8.42 16.07
N LYS A 255 10.80 8.06 17.26
CA LYS A 255 11.45 9.02 18.17
C LYS A 255 12.73 9.62 17.59
N GLN A 256 13.57 8.81 16.93
CA GLN A 256 14.77 9.31 16.26
C GLN A 256 14.40 10.27 15.12
N VAL A 257 13.37 9.93 14.34
CA VAL A 257 12.83 10.84 13.30
C VAL A 257 12.37 12.16 13.90
N ASP A 258 11.65 12.15 15.02
CA ASP A 258 11.21 13.39 15.68
C ASP A 258 12.39 14.27 16.11
N SER A 259 13.45 13.66 16.66
CA SER A 259 14.68 14.37 17.03
C SER A 259 15.35 15.02 15.82
N LEU A 260 15.50 14.29 14.71
CA LEU A 260 16.10 14.81 13.48
C LEU A 260 15.25 15.93 12.86
N ILE A 261 13.92 15.80 12.88
CA ILE A 261 13.00 16.85 12.43
C ILE A 261 13.19 18.11 13.29
N SER A 262 13.25 17.96 14.60
CA SER A 262 13.46 19.08 15.53
C SER A 262 14.80 19.78 15.28
N GLN A 263 15.89 19.03 15.16
CA GLN A 263 17.21 19.57 14.86
C GLN A 263 17.25 20.28 13.51
N LYS A 264 16.65 19.70 12.47
CA LYS A 264 16.50 20.34 11.16
C LYS A 264 15.72 21.66 11.27
N GLN A 265 14.63 21.68 12.03
CA GLN A 265 13.80 22.86 12.19
C GLN A 265 14.55 24.00 12.87
N LYS A 266 15.43 23.71 13.84
CA LYS A 266 16.29 24.74 14.45
C LYS A 266 17.17 25.44 13.41
N ILE A 267 17.80 24.67 12.52
CA ILE A 267 18.61 25.24 11.42
C ILE A 267 17.76 26.12 10.51
N LEU A 268 16.57 25.63 10.11
CA LEU A 268 15.65 26.41 9.26
C LEU A 268 15.18 27.70 9.94
N ASN A 269 15.00 27.70 11.26
CA ASN A 269 14.62 28.89 12.01
C ASN A 269 15.76 29.90 12.10
N THR A 270 17.02 29.44 12.23
CA THR A 270 18.20 30.31 12.18
C THR A 270 18.39 30.94 10.80
N GLN A 271 18.06 30.20 9.73
CA GLN A 271 18.17 30.65 8.33
C GLN A 271 16.83 31.17 7.79
N LYS A 272 15.99 31.77 8.65
CA LYS A 272 14.64 32.21 8.28
C LYS A 272 14.71 33.29 7.19
N GLY A 273 13.96 33.10 6.11
CA GLY A 273 13.92 34.02 4.98
C GLY A 273 15.01 33.82 3.93
N VAL A 274 16.03 33.01 4.22
CA VAL A 274 17.10 32.67 3.27
C VAL A 274 16.65 31.49 2.39
N LYS A 275 16.79 31.61 1.07
CA LYS A 275 16.47 30.49 0.16
C LYS A 275 17.55 29.41 0.29
N PHE A 276 17.18 28.15 0.07
CA PHE A 276 18.10 27.02 0.24
C PHE A 276 19.44 27.16 -0.53
N PRO A 277 19.49 27.65 -1.79
CA PRO A 277 20.76 27.83 -2.49
C PRO A 277 21.68 28.88 -1.85
N ASP A 278 21.10 29.89 -1.21
CA ASP A 278 21.79 31.03 -0.62
C ASP A 278 22.22 30.76 0.84
N MET A 279 21.82 29.60 1.41
CA MET A 279 22.23 29.21 2.75
C MET A 279 23.72 28.83 2.81
N PRO A 280 24.40 29.09 3.94
CA PRO A 280 25.76 28.60 4.17
C PRO A 280 25.89 27.10 3.89
N GLN A 281 27.02 26.69 3.31
CA GLN A 281 27.25 25.30 2.90
C GLN A 281 27.01 24.29 4.03
N TRP A 282 27.52 24.56 5.24
CA TRP A 282 27.33 23.71 6.41
C TRP A 282 25.84 23.46 6.74
N ALA A 283 24.98 24.47 6.55
CA ALA A 283 23.56 24.38 6.84
C ALA A 283 22.86 23.52 5.77
N ARG A 284 23.20 23.71 4.49
CA ARG A 284 22.69 22.91 3.38
C ARG A 284 23.05 21.44 3.56
N ASP A 285 24.32 21.16 3.83
CA ASP A 285 24.84 19.80 4.01
C ASP A 285 24.17 19.09 5.19
N ARG A 286 23.98 19.81 6.29
CA ARG A 286 23.31 19.26 7.48
C ARG A 286 21.82 18.99 7.26
N ILE A 287 21.11 19.87 6.54
CA ILE A 287 19.71 19.63 6.14
C ILE A 287 19.61 18.41 5.22
N ILE A 288 20.51 18.28 4.24
CA ILE A 288 20.57 17.12 3.33
C ILE A 288 20.81 15.84 4.13
N HIS A 289 21.79 15.85 5.04
CA HIS A 289 22.08 14.73 5.92
C HIS A 289 20.85 14.33 6.75
N PHE A 290 20.20 15.27 7.43
CA PHE A 290 18.99 15.00 8.21
C PHE A 290 17.86 14.44 7.35
N ASN A 291 17.63 14.98 6.16
CA ASN A 291 16.60 14.45 5.26
C ASN A 291 16.89 13.00 4.84
N ARG A 292 18.15 12.68 4.48
CA ARG A 292 18.57 11.31 4.14
C ARG A 292 18.36 10.36 5.31
N GLU A 293 18.71 10.79 6.52
CA GLU A 293 18.59 9.96 7.72
C GLU A 293 17.13 9.74 8.12
N ILE A 294 16.29 10.78 8.04
CA ILE A 294 14.84 10.67 8.23
C ILE A 294 14.24 9.68 7.23
N ASP A 295 14.62 9.78 5.95
CA ASP A 295 14.13 8.87 4.91
C ASP A 295 14.59 7.43 5.17
N ARG A 296 15.84 7.22 5.60
CA ARG A 296 16.38 5.90 5.99
C ARG A 296 15.55 5.26 7.12
N LEU A 297 15.28 6.03 8.18
CA LEU A 297 14.50 5.54 9.33
C LEU A 297 13.04 5.26 8.96
N LYS A 298 12.43 6.11 8.13
CA LYS A 298 11.07 5.88 7.61
C LYS A 298 11.01 4.64 6.70
N CYS A 299 12.02 4.44 5.86
CA CYS A 299 12.15 3.23 5.05
C CYS A 299 12.24 1.99 5.92
N LYS A 300 13.12 1.99 6.93
CA LYS A 300 13.24 0.87 7.87
C LYS A 300 11.92 0.54 8.57
N LYS A 301 11.17 1.56 8.99
CA LYS A 301 9.82 1.39 9.56
C LYS A 301 8.88 0.72 8.56
N ASP A 302 8.82 1.23 7.33
CA ASP A 302 7.94 0.71 6.29
C ASP A 302 8.30 -0.73 5.93
N ASP A 303 9.60 -1.07 5.89
CA ASP A 303 10.10 -2.41 5.58
C ASP A 303 9.73 -3.42 6.69
N ILE A 304 9.84 -3.04 7.96
CA ILE A 304 9.39 -3.87 9.10
C ILE A 304 7.88 -4.15 9.02
N VAL A 305 7.08 -3.12 8.72
CA VAL A 305 5.62 -3.26 8.59
C VAL A 305 5.27 -4.11 7.37
N LEU A 306 5.96 -3.91 6.25
CA LEU A 306 5.77 -4.68 5.02
C LEU A 306 6.10 -6.16 5.22
N ASP A 307 7.21 -6.48 5.89
CA ASP A 307 7.59 -7.85 6.22
C ASP A 307 6.55 -8.51 7.13
N LEU A 308 6.13 -7.83 8.20
CA LEU A 308 5.04 -8.30 9.07
C LEU A 308 3.76 -8.61 8.28
N HIS A 309 3.35 -7.69 7.39
CA HIS A 309 2.15 -7.85 6.58
C HIS A 309 2.28 -9.01 5.57
N ASN A 310 3.41 -9.13 4.88
CA ASN A 310 3.66 -10.19 3.90
C ASN A 310 3.68 -11.57 4.59
N ARG A 311 4.39 -11.70 5.71
CA ARG A 311 4.48 -12.96 6.46
C ARG A 311 3.12 -13.42 6.97
N LEU A 312 2.35 -12.51 7.58
CA LEU A 312 1.02 -12.86 8.08
C LEU A 312 0.06 -13.15 6.92
N ALA A 313 0.07 -12.35 5.85
CA ALA A 313 -0.81 -12.59 4.71
C ALA A 313 -0.52 -13.94 4.04
N PHE A 314 0.76 -14.28 3.86
CA PHE A 314 1.18 -15.58 3.34
C PHE A 314 0.77 -16.72 4.26
N GLU A 315 1.04 -16.59 5.57
CA GLU A 315 0.64 -17.58 6.57
C GLU A 315 -0.87 -17.87 6.53
N LEU A 316 -1.69 -16.83 6.40
CA LEU A 316 -3.15 -16.98 6.36
C LEU A 316 -3.61 -17.69 5.08
N VAL A 317 -3.13 -17.26 3.90
CA VAL A 317 -3.59 -17.85 2.63
C VAL A 317 -3.00 -19.23 2.33
N SER A 318 -1.86 -19.58 2.94
CA SER A 318 -1.27 -20.92 2.80
C SER A 318 -1.99 -21.96 3.67
N ASN A 319 -2.53 -21.55 4.82
CA ASN A 319 -3.11 -22.47 5.80
C ASN A 319 -4.65 -22.45 5.86
N TYR A 320 -5.28 -21.43 5.29
CA TYR A 320 -6.73 -21.23 5.38
C TYR A 320 -7.33 -20.85 4.03
N ASP A 321 -8.55 -21.32 3.80
CA ASP A 321 -9.31 -21.11 2.57
C ASP A 321 -10.17 -19.84 2.65
N VAL A 322 -10.71 -19.57 3.85
CA VAL A 322 -11.53 -18.39 4.14
C VAL A 322 -10.97 -17.64 5.34
N VAL A 323 -10.68 -16.35 5.15
CA VAL A 323 -10.19 -15.44 6.19
C VAL A 323 -11.26 -14.40 6.51
N PHE A 324 -11.77 -14.42 7.74
CA PHE A 324 -12.70 -13.42 8.26
C PHE A 324 -11.91 -12.25 8.83
N LEU A 325 -11.96 -11.10 8.14
CA LEU A 325 -11.25 -9.89 8.54
C LEU A 325 -12.25 -8.78 8.88
N PRO A 326 -12.37 -8.36 10.14
CA PRO A 326 -13.26 -7.27 10.51
C PRO A 326 -12.74 -5.93 9.97
N THR A 327 -13.66 -5.00 9.76
CA THR A 327 -13.29 -3.64 9.38
C THR A 327 -12.64 -2.92 10.56
N PHE A 328 -11.37 -2.58 10.44
CA PHE A 328 -10.64 -1.84 11.48
C PHE A 328 -10.72 -0.33 11.22
N GLU A 329 -11.65 0.35 11.87
CA GLU A 329 -11.98 1.77 11.65
C GLU A 329 -10.94 2.75 12.24
N THR A 330 -9.68 2.65 11.77
CA THR A 330 -8.56 3.46 12.26
C THR A 330 -8.89 4.96 12.27
N ARG A 331 -9.55 5.47 11.22
CA ARG A 331 -9.94 6.89 11.14
C ARG A 331 -10.88 7.27 12.28
N GLY A 332 -11.91 6.48 12.56
CA GLY A 332 -12.83 6.72 13.67
C GLY A 332 -12.09 6.73 15.01
N MET A 333 -11.23 5.73 15.24
CA MET A 333 -10.47 5.55 16.48
C MET A 333 -9.45 6.65 16.79
N VAL A 334 -8.81 7.22 15.76
CA VAL A 334 -7.80 8.29 15.94
C VAL A 334 -8.39 9.69 15.90
N THR A 335 -9.62 9.84 15.40
CA THR A 335 -10.29 11.14 15.33
C THR A 335 -10.70 11.59 16.73
N ARG A 336 -10.55 12.89 16.99
CA ARG A 336 -10.98 13.51 18.25
C ARG A 336 -12.49 13.75 18.21
N LYS A 337 -13.21 13.37 19.26
CA LYS A 337 -14.59 13.84 19.46
C LYS A 337 -14.57 15.36 19.62
N ASP A 338 -15.43 16.04 18.85
CA ASP A 338 -15.56 17.50 18.78
C ASP A 338 -14.24 18.27 18.59
N LYS A 339 -13.26 17.62 17.94
CA LYS A 339 -11.88 18.12 17.76
C LYS A 339 -11.10 18.41 19.06
N LYS A 340 -11.70 18.22 20.24
CA LYS A 340 -11.14 18.58 21.55
C LYS A 340 -10.65 17.37 22.34
N VAL A 341 -11.46 16.31 22.47
CA VAL A 341 -11.16 15.17 23.36
C VAL A 341 -10.72 13.94 22.56
N ARG A 342 -9.68 13.25 23.05
CA ARG A 342 -9.27 11.95 22.51
C ARG A 342 -9.76 10.83 23.43
N THR A 343 -10.43 9.84 22.85
CA THR A 343 -10.75 8.58 23.55
C THR A 343 -9.50 7.71 23.72
N ILE A 344 -8.59 7.70 22.73
CA ILE A 344 -7.36 6.91 22.74
C ILE A 344 -6.13 7.80 22.96
N ARG A 345 -5.17 7.32 23.76
CA ARG A 345 -3.91 8.04 24.04
C ARG A 345 -3.12 8.34 22.76
N ARG A 346 -2.50 9.52 22.68
CA ARG A 346 -1.75 10.01 21.50
C ARG A 346 -0.72 9.00 20.96
N ASN A 347 0.04 8.37 21.85
CA ASN A 347 1.06 7.39 21.47
C ASN A 347 0.44 6.13 20.85
N THR A 348 -0.70 5.67 21.37
CA THR A 348 -1.45 4.53 20.83
C THR A 348 -2.02 4.86 19.46
N CYS A 349 -2.58 6.06 19.25
CA CYS A 349 -3.01 6.51 17.92
C CYS A 349 -1.86 6.51 16.90
N ARG A 350 -0.69 6.99 17.30
CA ARG A 350 0.51 7.00 16.44
C ARG A 350 0.92 5.59 16.06
N GLN A 351 1.01 4.69 17.05
CA GLN A 351 1.35 3.28 16.83
C GLN A 351 0.34 2.58 15.91
N MET A 352 -0.95 2.85 16.09
CA MET A 352 -2.03 2.34 15.23
C MET A 352 -1.86 2.78 13.77
N LEU A 353 -1.55 4.06 13.55
CA LEU A 353 -1.27 4.59 12.20
C LEU A 353 0.01 3.99 11.60
N ASP A 354 1.03 3.76 12.43
CA ASP A 354 2.30 3.18 11.99
C ASP A 354 2.17 1.73 11.53
N LEU A 355 1.25 0.96 12.12
CA LEU A 355 0.95 -0.44 11.77
C LEU A 355 0.17 -0.59 10.46
N ASN A 356 -0.51 0.46 10.01
CA ASN A 356 -1.07 0.56 8.66
C ASN A 356 -2.06 -0.57 8.29
N HIS A 357 -2.99 -0.88 9.18
CA HIS A 357 -3.96 -2.00 9.05
C HIS A 357 -4.75 -1.99 7.73
N TYR A 358 -5.11 -0.81 7.20
CA TYR A 358 -5.79 -0.74 5.91
C TYR A 358 -4.93 -1.24 4.75
N GLN A 359 -3.61 -0.98 4.78
CA GLN A 359 -2.70 -1.53 3.79
C GLN A 359 -2.53 -3.05 3.95
N PHE A 360 -2.57 -3.56 5.18
CA PHE A 360 -2.63 -5.00 5.41
C PHE A 360 -3.89 -5.63 4.81
N LYS A 361 -5.07 -5.06 5.04
CA LYS A 361 -6.33 -5.53 4.42
C LYS A 361 -6.21 -5.63 2.90
N LYS A 362 -5.72 -4.58 2.23
CA LYS A 362 -5.51 -4.59 0.78
C LYS A 362 -4.52 -5.66 0.33
N ARG A 363 -3.44 -5.84 1.09
CA ARG A 363 -2.43 -6.85 0.81
C ARG A 363 -2.96 -8.26 1.00
N LEU A 364 -3.68 -8.53 2.08
CA LEU A 364 -4.30 -9.82 2.34
C LEU A 364 -5.28 -10.19 1.22
N LYS A 365 -6.11 -9.25 0.77
CA LYS A 365 -6.99 -9.47 -0.40
C LYS A 365 -6.20 -9.77 -1.68
N TRP A 366 -5.07 -9.11 -1.90
CA TRP A 366 -4.20 -9.40 -3.04
C TRP A 366 -3.57 -10.80 -2.94
N TYR A 367 -3.07 -11.20 -1.76
CA TYR A 367 -2.59 -12.55 -1.50
C TYR A 367 -3.71 -13.58 -1.71
N ALA A 368 -4.91 -13.32 -1.21
CA ALA A 368 -6.04 -14.22 -1.36
C ALA A 368 -6.38 -14.43 -2.84
N LYS A 369 -6.44 -13.34 -3.64
CA LYS A 369 -6.58 -13.45 -5.09
C LYS A 369 -5.45 -14.27 -5.73
N LYS A 370 -4.21 -14.05 -5.29
CA LYS A 370 -3.00 -14.76 -5.78
C LYS A 370 -3.03 -16.27 -5.50
N TYR A 371 -3.63 -16.70 -4.40
CA TYR A 371 -3.64 -18.10 -3.96
C TYR A 371 -5.03 -18.75 -4.08
N GLY A 372 -5.97 -18.11 -4.79
CA GLY A 372 -7.34 -18.63 -4.94
C GLY A 372 -8.12 -18.75 -3.62
N LYS A 373 -7.83 -17.88 -2.64
CA LYS A 373 -8.45 -17.87 -1.30
C LYS A 373 -9.45 -16.73 -1.16
N HIS A 374 -10.28 -16.79 -0.12
CA HIS A 374 -11.32 -15.80 0.15
C HIS A 374 -11.03 -14.97 1.40
N VAL A 375 -11.26 -13.66 1.31
CA VAL A 375 -11.21 -12.73 2.45
C VAL A 375 -12.56 -12.06 2.57
N VAL A 376 -13.26 -12.34 3.68
CA VAL A 376 -14.59 -11.81 3.96
C VAL A 376 -14.47 -10.65 4.93
N ASP A 377 -15.00 -9.49 4.54
CA ASP A 377 -15.06 -8.33 5.42
C ASP A 377 -16.18 -8.52 6.45
N CYS A 378 -15.82 -8.68 7.73
CA CYS A 378 -16.78 -8.89 8.83
C CYS A 378 -17.07 -7.59 9.61
N ASN A 379 -18.17 -7.57 10.37
CA ASN A 379 -18.54 -6.46 11.26
C ASN A 379 -18.03 -6.72 12.70
N GLU A 380 -17.31 -5.74 13.26
CA GLU A 380 -16.59 -5.76 14.55
C GLU A 380 -17.50 -5.71 15.81
N ALA A 381 -18.81 -5.47 15.68
CA ALA A 381 -19.65 -5.17 16.86
C ALA A 381 -19.56 -6.23 17.98
N TYR A 382 -19.19 -5.75 19.19
CA TYR A 382 -19.14 -6.42 20.51
C TYR A 382 -18.20 -7.62 20.68
N THR A 383 -17.19 -7.79 19.81
CA THR A 383 -16.35 -9.01 19.83
C THR A 383 -15.36 -9.10 21.00
N SER A 384 -14.84 -7.98 21.54
CA SER A 384 -13.79 -8.04 22.58
C SER A 384 -14.32 -8.18 24.02
N LYS A 385 -15.56 -7.75 24.29
CA LYS A 385 -16.19 -7.80 25.61
C LYS A 385 -17.09 -9.01 25.85
N THR A 386 -17.51 -9.68 24.78
CA THR A 386 -18.42 -10.82 24.85
C THR A 386 -17.63 -12.08 25.16
N GLN A 387 -18.02 -12.83 26.19
CA GLN A 387 -17.44 -14.14 26.48
C GLN A 387 -17.79 -15.11 25.35
N SER A 388 -16.77 -15.67 24.69
CA SER A 388 -16.97 -16.55 23.52
C SER A 388 -17.59 -17.92 23.83
N TRP A 389 -17.79 -18.26 25.11
CA TRP A 389 -18.39 -19.52 25.55
C TRP A 389 -19.84 -19.36 26.05
N SER A 390 -20.18 -18.25 26.70
CA SER A 390 -21.51 -18.01 27.28
C SER A 390 -22.32 -16.94 26.56
N GLY A 391 -21.69 -16.08 25.75
CA GLY A 391 -22.32 -14.92 25.14
C GLY A 391 -22.53 -13.73 26.08
N THR A 392 -22.13 -13.84 27.35
CA THR A 392 -22.26 -12.76 28.34
C THR A 392 -21.31 -11.60 28.02
N ILE A 393 -21.81 -10.36 28.11
CA ILE A 393 -21.01 -9.14 27.89
C ILE A 393 -20.38 -8.68 29.21
N ASP A 394 -19.05 -8.59 29.25
CA ASP A 394 -18.32 -7.97 30.36
C ASP A 394 -18.22 -6.45 30.13
N GLU A 395 -19.16 -5.71 30.71
CA GLU A 395 -19.19 -4.24 30.61
C GLU A 395 -17.99 -3.58 31.32
N LYS A 396 -17.41 -4.25 32.32
CA LYS A 396 -16.34 -3.73 33.19
C LYS A 396 -14.92 -4.11 32.72
N LEU A 397 -14.80 -4.85 31.61
CA LEU A 397 -13.52 -5.36 31.09
C LEU A 397 -12.41 -4.29 30.95
N GLY A 398 -12.78 -3.07 30.58
CA GLY A 398 -11.86 -1.92 30.49
C GLY A 398 -10.60 -2.22 29.68
N SER A 399 -9.42 -2.05 30.31
CA SER A 399 -8.11 -2.30 29.71
C SER A 399 -7.54 -3.70 30.01
N SER A 400 -8.32 -4.59 30.64
CA SER A 400 -7.89 -5.94 30.98
C SER A 400 -7.40 -6.71 29.76
N LYS A 401 -6.37 -7.53 29.95
CA LYS A 401 -5.83 -8.43 28.93
C LYS A 401 -6.47 -9.81 28.94
N VAL A 402 -7.28 -10.09 29.96
CA VAL A 402 -7.89 -11.40 30.20
C VAL A 402 -9.37 -11.19 30.43
N ILE A 403 -10.17 -12.07 29.84
CA ILE A 403 -11.60 -12.20 30.10
C ILE A 403 -11.80 -13.44 30.97
N LYS A 404 -12.64 -13.32 32.01
CA LYS A 404 -12.90 -14.37 32.99
C LYS A 404 -14.39 -14.60 33.12
N GLY A 405 -14.80 -15.85 33.34
CA GLY A 405 -16.19 -16.23 33.60
C GLY A 405 -16.36 -17.74 33.59
N GLU A 406 -17.30 -18.26 34.40
CA GLU A 406 -17.64 -19.69 34.45
C GLU A 406 -16.42 -20.61 34.63
N GLY A 407 -15.43 -20.19 35.42
CA GLY A 407 -14.19 -20.93 35.66
C GLY A 407 -13.13 -20.84 34.55
N PHE A 408 -13.44 -20.19 33.42
CA PHE A 408 -12.49 -19.96 32.33
C PHE A 408 -11.74 -18.63 32.48
N THR A 409 -10.49 -18.63 32.03
CA THR A 409 -9.67 -17.41 31.86
C THR A 409 -9.00 -17.49 30.50
N VAL A 410 -9.25 -16.49 29.63
CA VAL A 410 -8.75 -16.48 28.25
C VAL A 410 -8.14 -15.12 27.93
N ASP A 411 -7.06 -15.07 27.14
CA ASP A 411 -6.54 -13.79 26.61
C ASP A 411 -7.62 -13.10 25.78
N ARG A 412 -7.82 -11.80 26.03
CA ARG A 412 -8.89 -11.01 25.42
C ARG A 412 -8.79 -10.99 23.89
N ASP A 413 -7.58 -10.89 23.34
CA ASP A 413 -7.40 -10.78 21.90
C ASP A 413 -7.67 -12.15 21.23
N ILE A 414 -7.42 -13.27 21.92
CA ILE A 414 -7.84 -14.62 21.46
C ILE A 414 -9.37 -14.75 21.50
N ASN A 415 -10.00 -14.30 22.58
CA ASN A 415 -11.46 -14.30 22.70
C ASN A 415 -12.12 -13.44 21.60
N GLY A 416 -11.54 -12.26 21.30
CA GLY A 416 -11.96 -11.40 20.21
C GLY A 416 -11.90 -12.10 18.85
N ALA A 417 -10.78 -12.74 18.53
CA ALA A 417 -10.61 -13.49 17.29
C ALA A 417 -11.59 -14.67 17.17
N ARG A 418 -11.84 -15.39 18.27
CA ARG A 418 -12.84 -16.45 18.33
C ARG A 418 -14.26 -15.92 18.10
N ASN A 419 -14.61 -14.77 18.67
CA ASN A 419 -15.93 -14.16 18.42
C ASN A 419 -16.11 -13.72 16.97
N VAL A 420 -15.07 -13.18 16.33
CA VAL A 420 -15.10 -12.90 14.87
C VAL A 420 -15.36 -14.19 14.10
N PHE A 421 -14.65 -15.26 14.43
CA PHE A 421 -14.81 -16.57 13.79
C PHE A 421 -16.24 -17.11 13.94
N LEU A 422 -16.75 -17.20 15.17
CA LEU A 422 -18.09 -17.73 15.45
C LEU A 422 -19.18 -16.93 14.73
N LYS A 423 -19.13 -15.60 14.81
CA LYS A 423 -20.15 -14.72 14.21
C LYS A 423 -20.21 -14.80 12.68
N CYS A 424 -19.08 -15.06 12.02
CA CYS A 424 -19.04 -15.20 10.56
C CYS A 424 -19.35 -16.65 10.10
N LEU A 425 -19.39 -17.62 11.01
CA LEU A 425 -19.84 -19.00 10.73
C LEU A 425 -21.35 -19.24 10.98
N THR A 426 -21.97 -18.46 11.88
CA THR A 426 -23.39 -18.61 12.24
C THR A 426 -24.35 -17.72 11.43
N ARG A 427 -23.82 -17.05 10.41
CA ARG A 427 -24.60 -16.30 9.40
C ARG A 427 -24.76 -17.16 8.16
#